data_AF-A0A3D2IDQ6-F1
#
_entry.id   AF-A0A3D2IDQ6-F1
#
_cell.length_a   1.000
_cell.length_b   1.000
_cell.length_c   1.000
_cell.angle_alpha   90.00
_cell.angle_beta   90.00
_cell.angle_gamma   90.00
#
_symmetry.space_group_name_H-M   'P 1'
#
loop_
_entity.id
_entity.type
_entity.pdbx_description
1 polymer ?
#
loop_
_entity_poly.entity_id
_entity_poly.type
_entity_poly.pdbx_seq_one_letter_code
_entity_poly.pdbx_strand_id
1 'polypeptide(L)'
;MRKFTITLLLLCLNFGVQAQQNLPEEKEELRTNNSKKNNIDYRFGYAQNPTMEAVRISGQSIKLDGVLDEGIWATAPVATGFTQRSPKDGGKPSQRTEARILYTDNEVYVGIMAYDNAPDSVIASLFRRDGNETSDWVYVSLDSYNDKRTAFTFAVNPRGVQKDILYFDDRGEDVLWDAVWEAEAKMVQGGWSVEMRIPMSQLRFSSKDDIKSWGVNFQRRIARHQEFNFWAPTSQSASGSVSLFGRLNGIRDLEEPNRLEITPYVSSVLERAPGNVNNPYYNENELDANIGGDIKYGLTSDLTITATINPDFGQVEADPATINLSQFEQFFSERRPFFLEGNEIFRFGGTKTFNNYGNPNTFYSRRIGRSPQGNLSQANSFSGNNLFDPSETDATYTNTPNQTKILGAAKLSGKTKSGLSVGTLYARTLEENSDYTANLNNGNSVEGSFIAQP
;
A
#
# COMPACT_ATOMS: atom_id res chain seq x y z
N MET A 1 37.36 7.48 20.23
CA MET A 1 37.37 7.88 18.81
C MET A 1 36.15 8.76 18.54
N ARG A 2 36.28 9.75 17.63
CA ARG A 2 35.28 10.80 17.37
C ARG A 2 33.95 10.21 16.90
N LYS A 3 32.86 10.63 17.55
CA LYS A 3 31.47 10.33 17.18
C LYS A 3 31.17 10.99 15.82
N PHE A 4 30.81 10.20 14.83
CA PHE A 4 30.27 10.72 13.57
C PHE A 4 28.75 10.60 13.61
N THR A 5 28.09 11.74 13.77
CA THR A 5 26.65 11.90 13.56
C THR A 5 26.46 12.23 12.08
N ILE A 6 25.83 11.35 11.31
CA ILE A 6 25.37 11.68 9.95
C ILE A 6 23.90 12.05 10.05
N THR A 7 23.63 13.34 10.22
CA THR A 7 22.30 13.92 10.05
C THR A 7 22.19 14.34 8.58
N LEU A 8 21.49 13.55 7.75
CA LEU A 8 21.18 13.95 6.39
C LEU A 8 19.89 14.77 6.38
N LEU A 9 20.02 16.10 6.47
CA LEU A 9 18.92 17.04 6.26
C LEU A 9 18.92 17.43 4.77
N LEU A 10 18.13 16.74 3.94
CA LEU A 10 17.95 17.14 2.54
C LEU A 10 16.86 18.21 2.45
N LEU A 11 17.28 19.48 2.43
CA LEU A 11 16.39 20.62 2.21
C LEU A 11 16.38 20.98 0.72
N CYS A 12 15.47 20.40 -0.06
CA CYS A 12 15.26 20.79 -1.45
C CYS A 12 14.37 22.04 -1.51
N LEU A 13 14.98 23.22 -1.48
CA LEU A 13 14.31 24.48 -1.81
C LEU A 13 14.16 24.60 -3.33
N ASN A 14 12.97 24.31 -3.85
CA ASN A 14 12.60 24.73 -5.20
C ASN A 14 12.19 26.21 -5.14
N PHE A 15 13.10 27.11 -5.51
CA PHE A 15 12.73 28.47 -5.88
C PHE A 15 12.04 28.41 -7.24
N GLY A 16 10.72 28.59 -7.25
CA GLY A 16 9.96 28.77 -8.47
C GLY A 16 10.42 30.05 -9.17
N VAL A 17 11.20 29.91 -10.23
CA VAL A 17 11.34 30.99 -11.21
C VAL A 17 10.00 31.08 -11.92
N GLN A 18 9.28 32.20 -11.75
CA GLN A 18 8.15 32.55 -12.59
C GLN A 18 8.66 32.75 -14.02
N ALA A 19 8.63 31.69 -14.82
CA ALA A 19 8.67 31.81 -16.26
C ALA A 19 7.33 32.43 -16.69
N GLN A 20 7.37 33.74 -16.98
CA GLN A 20 6.28 34.48 -17.59
C GLN A 20 6.00 33.86 -18.97
N GLN A 21 5.05 32.93 -19.03
CA GLN A 21 4.50 32.44 -20.30
C GLN A 21 3.61 33.54 -20.87
N ASN A 22 4.20 34.40 -21.71
CA ASN A 22 3.44 35.17 -22.68
C ASN A 22 2.86 34.18 -23.71
N LEU A 23 1.62 33.74 -23.48
CA LEU A 23 0.78 33.18 -24.52
C LEU A 23 0.43 34.31 -25.50
N PRO A 24 0.67 34.17 -26.81
CA PRO A 24 0.12 35.12 -27.78
C PRO A 24 -1.41 35.00 -27.78
N GLU A 25 -2.12 36.11 -27.61
CA GLU A 25 -3.53 36.22 -27.99
C GLU A 25 -3.66 35.96 -29.50
N GLU A 26 -3.95 34.73 -29.89
CA GLU A 26 -4.32 34.40 -31.26
C GLU A 26 -5.80 34.76 -31.44
N LYS A 27 -6.03 35.82 -32.22
CA LYS A 27 -7.34 36.38 -32.54
C LYS A 27 -8.29 35.34 -33.10
N GLU A 28 -9.42 35.20 -32.43
CA GLU A 28 -10.58 34.39 -32.79
C GLU A 28 -11.40 35.06 -33.92
N GLU A 29 -10.78 35.36 -35.06
CA GLU A 29 -11.50 35.79 -36.27
C GLU A 29 -10.82 35.21 -37.51
N LEU A 30 -11.63 34.71 -38.44
CA LEU A 30 -11.29 34.07 -39.73
C LEU A 30 -11.07 32.55 -39.67
N ARG A 31 -12.17 31.78 -39.54
CA ARG A 31 -12.38 30.53 -40.30
C ARG A 31 -13.81 29.97 -40.17
N THR A 32 -14.82 30.83 -40.30
CA THR A 32 -16.14 30.38 -40.76
C THR A 32 -16.12 30.40 -42.28
N ASN A 33 -15.92 29.23 -42.89
CA ASN A 33 -16.66 28.76 -44.07
C ASN A 33 -16.00 27.51 -44.67
N ASN A 34 -16.85 26.55 -45.00
CA ASN A 34 -16.61 25.34 -45.79
C ASN A 34 -16.09 24.09 -45.06
N SER A 35 -17.00 23.39 -44.40
CA SER A 35 -17.07 21.91 -44.47
C SER A 35 -18.43 21.41 -44.00
N LYS A 36 -19.45 21.54 -44.86
CA LYS A 36 -20.65 20.68 -44.80
C LYS A 36 -20.42 19.51 -45.76
N LYS A 37 -19.78 18.45 -45.27
CA LYS A 37 -19.94 17.07 -45.78
C LYS A 37 -19.19 16.13 -44.82
N ASN A 38 -19.96 15.27 -44.16
CA ASN A 38 -19.58 14.29 -43.13
C ASN A 38 -19.39 14.90 -41.73
N ASN A 39 -20.46 14.89 -40.93
CA ASN A 39 -20.46 15.18 -39.49
C ASN A 39 -19.62 14.14 -38.72
N ILE A 40 -18.30 14.22 -38.82
CA ILE A 40 -17.40 13.62 -37.82
C ILE A 40 -16.67 14.79 -37.17
N ASP A 41 -17.16 15.17 -35.99
CA ASP A 41 -16.48 16.14 -35.14
C ASP A 41 -15.23 15.45 -34.57
N TYR A 42 -14.06 15.82 -35.09
CA TYR A 42 -12.74 15.32 -34.64
C TYR A 42 -12.14 16.19 -33.51
N ARG A 43 -12.96 16.96 -32.78
CA ARG A 43 -12.49 17.53 -31.52
C ARG A 43 -12.25 16.37 -30.55
N PHE A 44 -11.05 16.31 -29.97
CA PHE A 44 -10.79 15.53 -28.76
C PHE A 44 -11.68 16.09 -27.64
N GLY A 45 -12.93 15.64 -27.61
CA GLY A 45 -13.88 16.00 -26.57
C GLY A 45 -13.44 15.32 -25.29
N TYR A 46 -13.05 16.11 -24.29
CA TYR A 46 -13.11 15.66 -22.91
C TYR A 46 -14.59 15.34 -22.64
N ALA A 47 -14.96 14.06 -22.70
CA ALA A 47 -16.25 13.63 -22.17
C ALA A 47 -16.29 14.13 -20.72
N GLN A 48 -17.33 14.88 -20.34
CA GLN A 48 -17.48 15.25 -18.94
C GLN A 48 -17.57 13.97 -18.12
N ASN A 49 -16.71 13.84 -17.11
CA ASN A 49 -16.73 12.70 -16.23
C ASN A 49 -18.13 12.59 -15.59
N PRO A 50 -18.67 11.37 -15.46
CA PRO A 50 -20.02 11.18 -14.96
C PRO A 50 -20.12 11.63 -13.51
N THR A 51 -21.33 12.02 -13.10
CA THR A 51 -21.63 12.44 -11.72
C THR A 51 -22.69 11.54 -11.11
N MET A 52 -22.60 11.32 -9.80
CA MET A 52 -23.62 10.64 -9.01
C MET A 52 -23.73 11.29 -7.63
N GLU A 53 -24.79 10.99 -6.89
CA GLU A 53 -24.98 11.45 -5.51
C GLU A 53 -24.93 10.27 -4.55
N ALA A 54 -24.21 10.44 -3.44
CA ALA A 54 -24.29 9.56 -2.27
C ALA A 54 -25.49 9.97 -1.42
N VAL A 55 -26.24 8.99 -0.90
CA VAL A 55 -27.38 9.24 -0.02
C VAL A 55 -26.98 8.98 1.43
N ARG A 56 -27.20 9.97 2.30
CA ARG A 56 -26.99 9.82 3.75
C ARG A 56 -28.12 9.01 4.34
N ILE A 57 -27.79 8.01 5.16
CA ILE A 57 -28.75 7.17 5.88
C ILE A 57 -28.56 7.34 7.39
N SER A 58 -29.65 7.18 8.15
CA SER A 58 -29.66 7.37 9.61
C SER A 58 -30.53 6.31 10.27
N GLY A 59 -29.98 5.59 11.25
CA GLY A 59 -30.71 4.63 12.09
C GLY A 59 -31.17 3.34 11.40
N GLN A 60 -30.81 3.11 10.13
CA GLN A 60 -31.14 1.90 9.37
C GLN A 60 -29.90 1.01 9.27
N SER A 61 -30.00 -0.25 9.69
CA SER A 61 -28.91 -1.22 9.54
C SER A 61 -28.99 -1.90 8.17
N ILE A 62 -27.93 -1.80 7.39
CA ILE A 62 -27.72 -2.67 6.22
C ILE A 62 -27.18 -4.00 6.75
N LYS A 63 -27.86 -5.10 6.40
CA LYS A 63 -27.40 -6.43 6.78
C LYS A 63 -26.44 -6.90 5.71
N LEU A 64 -25.15 -6.80 6.01
CA LEU A 64 -24.10 -7.22 5.10
C LEU A 64 -24.20 -8.73 4.82
N ASP A 65 -24.87 -9.11 3.74
CA ASP A 65 -25.05 -10.50 3.32
C ASP A 65 -24.87 -10.70 1.80
N GLY A 66 -24.48 -9.63 1.12
CA GLY A 66 -24.12 -9.61 -0.29
C GLY A 66 -25.33 -9.53 -1.21
N VAL A 67 -26.55 -9.34 -0.69
CA VAL A 67 -27.79 -9.15 -1.47
C VAL A 67 -28.27 -7.71 -1.32
N LEU A 68 -28.55 -7.05 -2.45
CA LEU A 68 -29.06 -5.67 -2.45
C LEU A 68 -30.60 -5.65 -2.39
N ASP A 69 -31.21 -6.31 -1.40
CA ASP A 69 -32.68 -6.45 -1.29
C ASP A 69 -33.33 -5.48 -0.31
N GLU A 70 -32.56 -4.82 0.56
CA GLU A 70 -33.11 -3.82 1.46
C GLU A 70 -33.61 -2.59 0.70
N GLY A 71 -34.79 -2.10 1.08
CA GLY A 71 -35.42 -0.96 0.41
C GLY A 71 -34.59 0.33 0.40
N ILE A 72 -33.60 0.46 1.31
CA ILE A 72 -32.72 1.62 1.35
C ILE A 72 -31.82 1.71 0.10
N TRP A 73 -31.42 0.58 -0.48
CA TRP A 73 -30.63 0.55 -1.72
C TRP A 73 -31.40 1.17 -2.90
N ALA A 74 -32.73 1.08 -2.90
CA ALA A 74 -33.56 1.70 -3.93
C ALA A 74 -33.61 3.24 -3.85
N THR A 75 -33.18 3.83 -2.73
CA THR A 75 -33.13 5.30 -2.56
C THR A 75 -31.88 5.92 -3.18
N ALA A 76 -30.81 5.14 -3.35
CA ALA A 76 -29.55 5.60 -3.92
C ALA A 76 -29.64 5.73 -5.45
N PRO A 77 -29.16 6.84 -6.04
CA PRO A 77 -28.92 6.91 -7.48
C PRO A 77 -28.02 5.78 -7.96
N VAL A 78 -28.32 5.26 -9.15
CA VAL A 78 -27.64 4.10 -9.72
C VAL A 78 -26.60 4.56 -10.73
N ALA A 79 -25.33 4.26 -10.48
CA ALA A 79 -24.27 4.38 -11.46
C ALA A 79 -24.46 3.30 -12.54
N THR A 80 -24.71 3.75 -13.77
CA THR A 80 -24.86 2.91 -14.97
C THR A 80 -24.03 3.48 -16.12
N GLY A 81 -24.07 2.86 -17.30
CA GLY A 81 -23.39 3.39 -18.48
C GLY A 81 -21.87 3.17 -18.49
N PHE A 82 -21.40 2.09 -17.85
CA PHE A 82 -20.01 1.69 -17.89
C PHE A 82 -19.51 1.58 -19.33
N THR A 83 -18.24 1.92 -19.54
CA THR A 83 -17.56 1.84 -20.82
C THR A 83 -16.38 0.88 -20.73
N GLN A 84 -16.14 0.17 -21.82
CA GLN A 84 -15.08 -0.81 -21.89
C GLN A 84 -13.73 -0.11 -22.10
N ARG A 85 -12.73 -0.47 -21.30
CA ARG A 85 -11.32 -0.10 -21.51
C ARG A 85 -10.62 -1.14 -22.37
N SER A 86 -10.86 -2.43 -22.12
CA SER A 86 -10.31 -3.53 -22.92
C SER A 86 -11.30 -4.68 -23.03
N PRO A 87 -11.23 -5.53 -24.06
CA PRO A 87 -10.41 -5.41 -25.28
C PRO A 87 -10.74 -4.23 -26.21
N LYS A 88 -11.94 -3.64 -26.16
CA LYS A 88 -12.33 -2.53 -27.06
C LYS A 88 -12.47 -1.22 -26.28
N ASP A 89 -11.47 -0.35 -26.38
CA ASP A 89 -11.49 0.94 -25.68
C ASP A 89 -12.67 1.82 -26.15
N GLY A 90 -13.40 2.41 -25.20
CA GLY A 90 -14.65 3.14 -25.42
C GLY A 90 -15.84 2.26 -25.83
N GLY A 91 -15.69 0.93 -25.87
CA GLY A 91 -16.73 0.00 -26.27
C GLY A 91 -17.89 -0.12 -25.27
N LYS A 92 -18.97 -0.78 -25.68
CA LYS A 92 -20.04 -1.18 -24.76
C LYS A 92 -19.61 -2.45 -24.01
N PRO A 93 -19.72 -2.49 -22.67
CA PRO A 93 -19.47 -3.70 -21.88
C PRO A 93 -20.27 -4.91 -22.38
N SER A 94 -19.69 -6.11 -22.31
CA SER A 94 -20.39 -7.35 -22.65
C SER A 94 -21.45 -7.73 -21.61
N GLN A 95 -21.28 -7.28 -20.37
CA GLN A 95 -22.23 -7.48 -19.28
C GLN A 95 -22.54 -6.15 -18.58
N ARG A 96 -23.77 -6.03 -18.07
CA ARG A 96 -24.23 -4.83 -17.37
C ARG A 96 -23.72 -4.81 -15.93
N THR A 97 -23.34 -3.63 -15.46
CA THR A 97 -22.99 -3.40 -14.05
C THR A 97 -23.77 -2.20 -13.54
N GLU A 98 -24.23 -2.28 -12.29
CA GLU A 98 -24.81 -1.17 -11.53
C GLU A 98 -24.05 -1.00 -10.22
N ALA A 99 -23.83 0.24 -9.81
CA ALA A 99 -23.27 0.54 -8.49
C ALA A 99 -24.08 1.64 -7.77
N ARG A 100 -24.11 1.58 -6.45
CA ARG A 100 -24.83 2.51 -5.56
C ARG A 100 -23.95 2.84 -4.36
N ILE A 101 -24.05 4.06 -3.85
CA ILE A 101 -23.32 4.50 -2.66
C ILE A 101 -24.30 5.10 -1.66
N LEU A 102 -24.24 4.59 -0.43
CA LEU A 102 -24.90 5.14 0.75
C LEU A 102 -23.81 5.51 1.78
N TYR A 103 -24.12 6.40 2.72
CA TYR A 103 -23.17 6.71 3.79
C TYR A 103 -23.86 7.08 5.11
N THR A 104 -23.16 6.82 6.21
CA THR A 104 -23.45 7.31 7.56
C THR A 104 -22.30 8.22 8.00
N ASP A 105 -22.34 8.69 9.24
CA ASP A 105 -21.24 9.48 9.80
C ASP A 105 -19.97 8.63 10.02
N ASN A 106 -20.14 7.29 10.08
CA ASN A 106 -19.08 6.35 10.44
C ASN A 106 -18.71 5.40 9.30
N GLU A 107 -19.55 5.21 8.29
CA GLU A 107 -19.35 4.22 7.23
C GLU A 107 -19.78 4.72 5.85
N VAL A 108 -19.09 4.24 4.82
CA VAL A 108 -19.53 4.28 3.44
C VAL A 108 -19.95 2.86 3.04
N TYR A 109 -21.15 2.76 2.48
CA TYR A 109 -21.70 1.51 1.97
C TYR A 109 -21.70 1.53 0.45
N VAL A 110 -21.16 0.48 -0.16
CA VAL A 110 -21.11 0.33 -1.62
C VAL A 110 -21.82 -0.95 -2.01
N GLY A 111 -22.85 -0.81 -2.83
CA GLY A 111 -23.62 -1.92 -3.38
C GLY A 111 -23.37 -2.04 -4.87
N ILE A 112 -22.87 -3.20 -5.34
CA ILE A 112 -22.61 -3.43 -6.77
C ILE A 112 -23.38 -4.67 -7.23
N MET A 113 -24.17 -4.50 -8.28
CA MET A 113 -24.81 -5.61 -9.00
C MET A 113 -24.08 -5.84 -10.32
N ALA A 114 -23.42 -6.97 -10.44
CA ALA A 114 -22.71 -7.42 -11.63
C ALA A 114 -23.58 -8.44 -12.36
N TYR A 115 -24.36 -7.98 -13.33
CA TYR A 115 -25.18 -8.87 -14.14
C TYR A 115 -24.27 -9.76 -15.00
N ASP A 116 -24.72 -10.99 -15.24
CA ASP A 116 -24.07 -11.93 -16.13
C ASP A 116 -25.12 -12.84 -16.78
N ASN A 117 -25.14 -12.88 -18.11
CA ASN A 117 -26.05 -13.76 -18.86
C ASN A 117 -25.61 -15.24 -18.88
N ALA A 118 -24.40 -15.55 -18.40
CA ALA A 118 -23.86 -16.90 -18.22
C ALA A 118 -23.31 -17.04 -16.79
N PRO A 119 -24.18 -17.04 -15.75
CA PRO A 119 -23.76 -17.02 -14.34
C PRO A 119 -22.98 -18.29 -13.92
N ASP A 120 -23.18 -19.41 -14.62
CA ASP A 120 -22.42 -20.65 -14.47
C ASP A 120 -20.96 -20.54 -14.96
N SER A 121 -20.68 -19.56 -15.81
CA SER A 121 -19.38 -19.29 -16.42
C SER A 121 -18.63 -18.13 -15.75
N VAL A 122 -19.15 -17.60 -14.63
CA VAL A 122 -18.44 -16.59 -13.82
C VAL A 122 -17.22 -17.23 -13.16
N ILE A 123 -16.03 -16.68 -13.41
CA ILE A 123 -14.79 -17.18 -12.81
C ILE A 123 -14.72 -16.65 -11.38
N ALA A 124 -15.04 -17.52 -10.41
CA ALA A 124 -15.17 -17.19 -9.00
C ALA A 124 -14.14 -17.98 -8.16
N SER A 125 -12.86 -17.74 -8.42
CA SER A 125 -11.74 -18.42 -7.73
C SER A 125 -11.68 -17.99 -6.26
N LEU A 126 -11.45 -18.93 -5.35
CA LEU A 126 -11.28 -18.66 -3.92
C LEU A 126 -9.80 -18.78 -3.56
N PHE A 127 -9.26 -17.75 -2.91
CA PHE A 127 -7.86 -17.64 -2.51
C PHE A 127 -7.77 -16.62 -1.36
N ARG A 128 -6.56 -16.46 -0.78
CA ARG A 128 -6.34 -15.51 0.31
C ARG A 128 -6.58 -14.07 -0.16
N ARG A 129 -7.00 -13.19 0.77
CA ARG A 129 -7.02 -11.73 0.57
C ARG A 129 -5.73 -11.25 -0.10
N ASP A 130 -5.87 -10.30 -1.04
CA ASP A 130 -4.78 -9.74 -1.85
C ASP A 130 -4.06 -10.73 -2.80
N GLY A 131 -4.62 -11.91 -3.01
CA GLY A 131 -4.12 -12.85 -4.03
C GLY A 131 -4.26 -12.31 -5.47
N ASN A 132 -3.49 -12.92 -6.37
CA ASN A 132 -3.36 -12.50 -7.78
C ASN A 132 -3.92 -13.52 -8.77
N GLU A 133 -4.68 -14.49 -8.27
CA GLU A 133 -5.33 -15.51 -9.06
C GLU A 133 -6.37 -14.90 -10.00
N THR A 134 -6.60 -15.58 -11.12
CA THR A 134 -7.58 -15.12 -12.10
C THR A 134 -8.99 -15.31 -11.55
N SER A 135 -9.73 -14.20 -11.45
CA SER A 135 -11.11 -14.15 -11.03
C SER A 135 -11.81 -12.96 -11.67
N ASP A 136 -13.13 -13.02 -11.74
CA ASP A 136 -13.99 -11.87 -11.88
C ASP A 136 -13.84 -10.96 -10.65
N TRP A 137 -13.94 -9.64 -10.85
CA TRP A 137 -13.82 -8.65 -9.77
C TRP A 137 -14.73 -7.45 -10.02
N VAL A 138 -15.13 -6.80 -8.92
CA VAL A 138 -15.65 -5.42 -8.92
C VAL A 138 -14.77 -4.56 -8.03
N TYR A 139 -14.60 -3.29 -8.39
CA TYR A 139 -13.81 -2.32 -7.64
C TYR A 139 -14.62 -1.04 -7.44
N VAL A 140 -14.39 -0.39 -6.31
CA VAL A 140 -14.74 1.01 -6.06
C VAL A 140 -13.48 1.74 -5.64
N SER A 141 -13.20 2.88 -6.28
CA SER A 141 -12.08 3.76 -5.95
C SER A 141 -12.62 5.12 -5.51
N LEU A 142 -12.19 5.60 -4.36
CA LEU A 142 -12.65 6.83 -3.73
C LEU A 142 -11.48 7.81 -3.55
N ASP A 143 -11.52 8.93 -4.28
CA ASP A 143 -10.68 10.11 -4.02
C ASP A 143 -11.40 11.02 -3.03
N SER A 144 -11.28 10.67 -1.75
CA SER A 144 -11.92 11.39 -0.63
C SER A 144 -11.25 12.74 -0.32
N TYR A 145 -10.05 12.98 -0.85
CA TYR A 145 -9.38 14.27 -0.80
C TYR A 145 -9.84 15.21 -1.93
N ASN A 146 -10.40 14.64 -3.00
CA ASN A 146 -10.68 15.31 -4.26
C ASN A 146 -9.43 16.03 -4.82
N ASP A 147 -8.24 15.45 -4.60
CA ASP A 147 -6.95 15.98 -5.02
C ASP A 147 -6.55 15.49 -6.44
N LYS A 148 -7.37 14.59 -7.02
CA LYS A 148 -7.18 13.97 -8.35
C LYS A 148 -5.90 13.15 -8.45
N ARG A 149 -5.30 12.76 -7.33
CA ARG A 149 -4.01 12.08 -7.27
C ARG A 149 -4.02 10.89 -6.32
N THR A 150 -4.84 10.94 -5.29
CA THR A 150 -4.89 9.96 -4.21
C THR A 150 -6.25 9.28 -4.21
N ALA A 151 -6.30 7.94 -4.18
CA ALA A 151 -7.57 7.23 -4.06
C ALA A 151 -7.45 5.92 -3.29
N PHE A 152 -8.44 5.63 -2.48
CA PHE A 152 -8.58 4.38 -1.74
C PHE A 152 -9.46 3.43 -2.54
N THR A 153 -8.92 2.27 -2.91
CA THR A 153 -9.62 1.29 -3.75
C THR A 153 -9.92 0.03 -2.97
N PHE A 154 -11.16 -0.43 -3.08
CA PHE A 154 -11.67 -1.65 -2.46
C PHE A 154 -12.25 -2.54 -3.55
N ALA A 155 -11.92 -3.82 -3.50
CA ALA A 155 -12.29 -4.77 -4.53
C ALA A 155 -12.75 -6.09 -3.92
N VAL A 156 -13.76 -6.69 -4.53
CA VAL A 156 -14.34 -7.95 -4.09
C VAL A 156 -14.58 -8.83 -5.30
N ASN A 157 -14.32 -10.13 -5.14
CA ASN A 157 -14.65 -11.14 -6.14
C ASN A 157 -15.97 -11.86 -5.80
N PRO A 158 -16.53 -12.70 -6.70
CA PRO A 158 -17.81 -13.38 -6.43
C PRO A 158 -17.81 -14.37 -5.25
N ARG A 159 -16.64 -14.67 -4.67
CA ARG A 159 -16.48 -15.51 -3.47
C ARG A 159 -16.20 -14.69 -2.20
N GLY A 160 -16.26 -13.38 -2.26
CA GLY A 160 -15.99 -12.50 -1.12
C GLY A 160 -14.50 -12.30 -0.83
N VAL A 161 -13.59 -12.72 -1.73
CA VAL A 161 -12.16 -12.40 -1.58
C VAL A 161 -12.01 -10.89 -1.72
N GLN A 162 -11.41 -10.28 -0.70
CA GLN A 162 -11.15 -8.86 -0.62
C GLN A 162 -9.78 -8.50 -1.21
N LYS A 163 -9.67 -7.28 -1.72
CA LYS A 163 -8.41 -6.66 -2.12
C LYS A 163 -8.52 -5.15 -1.95
N ASP A 164 -7.41 -4.52 -1.56
CA ASP A 164 -7.35 -3.07 -1.40
C ASP A 164 -6.03 -2.48 -1.90
N ILE A 165 -6.12 -1.22 -2.34
CA ILE A 165 -5.03 -0.53 -3.03
C ILE A 165 -5.13 0.97 -2.72
N LEU A 166 -3.99 1.57 -2.38
CA LEU A 166 -3.86 3.03 -2.33
C LEU A 166 -3.25 3.53 -3.64
N TYR A 167 -4.00 4.33 -4.40
CA TYR A 167 -3.44 5.13 -5.48
C TYR A 167 -2.78 6.40 -4.93
N PHE A 168 -1.62 6.77 -5.48
CA PHE A 168 -0.93 8.02 -5.21
C PHE A 168 -0.33 8.60 -6.51
N ASP A 169 -0.12 9.91 -6.56
CA ASP A 169 0.42 10.60 -7.74
C ASP A 169 -0.30 10.25 -9.05
N ASP A 170 -1.63 10.06 -8.99
CA ASP A 170 -2.56 9.75 -10.09
C ASP A 170 -2.37 8.36 -10.76
N ARG A 171 -1.17 7.77 -10.68
CA ARG A 171 -0.79 6.54 -11.37
C ARG A 171 -0.04 5.52 -10.52
N GLY A 172 0.56 5.95 -9.40
CA GLY A 172 1.24 5.06 -8.48
C GLY A 172 0.22 4.21 -7.72
N GLU A 173 0.55 2.94 -7.51
CA GLU A 173 -0.24 2.02 -6.71
C GLU A 173 0.61 1.50 -5.55
N ASP A 174 0.02 1.48 -4.36
CA ASP A 174 0.50 0.72 -3.22
C ASP A 174 -0.51 -0.39 -2.91
N VAL A 175 -0.14 -1.61 -3.29
CA VAL A 175 -0.91 -2.84 -3.06
C VAL A 175 -0.64 -3.45 -1.69
N LEU A 176 0.20 -2.81 -0.88
CA LEU A 176 0.52 -3.21 0.49
C LEU A 176 -0.24 -2.38 1.53
N TRP A 177 -0.94 -1.34 1.10
CA TRP A 177 -1.88 -0.63 1.95
C TRP A 177 -3.00 -1.61 2.32
N ASP A 178 -3.19 -1.83 3.62
CA ASP A 178 -4.15 -2.80 4.19
C ASP A 178 -5.17 -2.06 5.06
N ALA A 179 -6.41 -1.96 4.57
CA ALA A 179 -7.52 -1.33 5.27
C ALA A 179 -8.33 -2.32 6.10
N VAL A 180 -8.96 -1.85 7.17
CA VAL A 180 -9.93 -2.65 7.94
C VAL A 180 -11.35 -2.34 7.46
N TRP A 181 -11.97 -3.27 6.72
CA TRP A 181 -13.31 -3.13 6.14
C TRP A 181 -13.99 -4.48 5.94
N GLU A 182 -15.32 -4.48 5.79
CA GLU A 182 -16.12 -5.70 5.63
C GLU A 182 -16.76 -5.73 4.24
N ALA A 183 -16.88 -6.92 3.65
CA ALA A 183 -17.69 -7.11 2.44
C ALA A 183 -18.24 -8.52 2.33
N GLU A 184 -19.40 -8.64 1.70
CA GLU A 184 -20.03 -9.91 1.38
C GLU A 184 -20.42 -9.93 -0.10
N ALA A 185 -20.23 -11.08 -0.73
CA ALA A 185 -20.55 -11.30 -2.14
C ALA A 185 -21.44 -12.53 -2.29
N LYS A 186 -22.43 -12.44 -3.17
CA LYS A 186 -23.40 -13.51 -3.36
C LYS A 186 -23.76 -13.70 -4.82
N MET A 187 -23.76 -14.96 -5.24
CA MET A 187 -24.36 -15.33 -6.52
C MET A 187 -25.88 -15.15 -6.40
N VAL A 188 -26.47 -14.43 -7.35
CA VAL A 188 -27.91 -14.14 -7.38
C VAL A 188 -28.47 -14.43 -8.77
N GLN A 189 -29.80 -14.36 -8.93
CA GLN A 189 -30.40 -14.54 -10.25
C GLN A 189 -29.91 -13.45 -11.22
N GLY A 190 -29.36 -13.87 -12.35
CA GLY A 190 -28.89 -12.97 -13.40
C GLY A 190 -27.48 -12.39 -13.18
N GLY A 191 -26.70 -12.91 -12.23
CA GLY A 191 -25.31 -12.51 -12.01
C GLY A 191 -24.85 -12.72 -10.57
N TRP A 192 -24.23 -11.71 -9.99
CA TRP A 192 -23.81 -11.70 -8.60
C TRP A 192 -23.77 -10.27 -8.06
N SER A 193 -23.92 -10.14 -6.75
CA SER A 193 -23.93 -8.86 -6.04
C SER A 193 -22.88 -8.81 -4.94
N VAL A 194 -22.51 -7.59 -4.57
CA VAL A 194 -21.59 -7.29 -3.49
C VAL A 194 -22.15 -6.16 -2.65
N GLU A 195 -21.98 -6.31 -1.34
CA GLU A 195 -22.10 -5.22 -0.38
C GLU A 195 -20.75 -5.00 0.31
N MET A 196 -20.33 -3.75 0.42
CA MET A 196 -19.12 -3.35 1.14
C MET A 196 -19.49 -2.37 2.23
N ARG A 197 -18.97 -2.56 3.45
CA ARG A 197 -18.99 -1.59 4.55
C ARG A 197 -17.57 -1.11 4.79
N ILE A 198 -17.31 0.14 4.42
CA ILE A 198 -16.00 0.79 4.55
C ILE A 198 -16.09 1.81 5.68
N PRO A 199 -15.39 1.61 6.81
CA PRO A 199 -15.37 2.61 7.86
C PRO A 199 -14.78 3.93 7.38
N MET A 200 -15.42 5.04 7.73
CA MET A 200 -14.99 6.40 7.40
C MET A 200 -13.59 6.71 7.94
N SER A 201 -13.14 5.99 8.98
CA SER A 201 -11.77 6.06 9.51
C SER A 201 -10.69 5.54 8.54
N GLN A 202 -11.05 4.67 7.59
CA GLN A 202 -10.14 4.17 6.55
C GLN A 202 -9.96 5.18 5.41
N LEU A 203 -10.93 6.07 5.24
CA LEU A 203 -10.90 7.12 4.23
C LEU A 203 -10.38 8.39 4.88
N ARG A 204 -9.30 8.94 4.34
CA ARG A 204 -8.80 10.22 4.83
C ARG A 204 -9.50 11.35 4.05
N PHE A 205 -10.10 12.30 4.76
CA PHE A 205 -10.81 13.43 4.18
C PHE A 205 -10.63 14.68 5.07
N SER A 206 -10.81 15.87 4.47
CA SER A 206 -10.80 17.15 5.19
C SER A 206 -12.24 17.54 5.53
N SER A 207 -12.53 17.80 6.80
CA SER A 207 -13.81 18.36 7.28
C SER A 207 -13.92 19.87 7.08
N LYS A 208 -12.82 20.54 6.71
CA LYS A 208 -12.69 22.02 6.76
C LYS A 208 -12.99 22.72 5.44
N ASP A 209 -13.18 21.98 4.36
CA ASP A 209 -13.58 22.55 3.08
C ASP A 209 -15.06 22.29 2.84
N ASP A 210 -15.82 23.36 2.59
CA ASP A 210 -17.23 23.35 2.15
C ASP A 210 -17.46 22.63 0.78
N ILE A 211 -16.48 21.86 0.29
CA ILE A 211 -16.47 21.27 -1.05
C ILE A 211 -17.15 19.89 -1.04
N LYS A 212 -18.40 19.93 -1.51
CA LYS A 212 -19.43 18.87 -1.58
C LYS A 212 -19.20 17.75 -2.60
N SER A 213 -17.97 17.23 -2.77
CA SER A 213 -17.80 16.05 -3.63
C SER A 213 -16.46 15.33 -3.52
N TRP A 214 -16.49 14.00 -3.55
CA TRP A 214 -15.33 13.14 -3.75
C TRP A 214 -15.18 12.75 -5.23
N GLY A 215 -14.00 12.30 -5.62
CA GLY A 215 -13.84 11.55 -6.86
C GLY A 215 -14.27 10.09 -6.65
N VAL A 216 -14.94 9.49 -7.64
CA VAL A 216 -15.29 8.06 -7.60
C VAL A 216 -15.13 7.42 -8.97
N ASN A 217 -14.66 6.17 -8.98
CA ASN A 217 -14.81 5.31 -10.14
C ASN A 217 -15.17 3.88 -9.70
N PHE A 218 -15.84 3.16 -10.59
CA PHE A 218 -16.14 1.76 -10.43
C PHE A 218 -15.51 0.99 -11.57
N GLN A 219 -14.97 -0.18 -11.27
CA GLN A 219 -14.41 -1.07 -12.28
C GLN A 219 -15.07 -2.44 -12.21
N ARG A 220 -15.31 -3.05 -13.37
CA ARG A 220 -15.69 -4.46 -13.50
C ARG A 220 -14.63 -5.18 -14.32
N ARG A 221 -14.06 -6.26 -13.78
CA ARG A 221 -13.23 -7.22 -14.53
C ARG A 221 -14.01 -8.48 -14.78
N ILE A 222 -14.16 -8.87 -16.05
CA ILE A 222 -14.77 -10.13 -16.47
C ILE A 222 -13.64 -11.02 -17.00
N ALA A 223 -13.20 -11.98 -16.19
CA ALA A 223 -11.96 -12.70 -16.43
C ALA A 223 -12.00 -13.55 -17.70
N ARG A 224 -13.13 -14.23 -17.97
CA ARG A 224 -13.32 -15.07 -19.15
C ARG A 224 -13.22 -14.33 -20.49
N HIS A 225 -13.44 -13.00 -20.48
CA HIS A 225 -13.34 -12.16 -21.68
C HIS A 225 -12.08 -11.28 -21.68
N GLN A 226 -11.25 -11.34 -20.62
CA GLN A 226 -10.18 -10.38 -20.37
C GLN A 226 -10.67 -8.92 -20.48
N GLU A 227 -11.91 -8.69 -20.03
CA GLU A 227 -12.61 -7.43 -20.21
C GLU A 227 -12.56 -6.59 -18.95
N PHE A 228 -12.26 -5.30 -19.13
CA PHE A 228 -12.23 -4.30 -18.08
C PHE A 228 -13.16 -3.17 -18.45
N ASN A 229 -14.10 -2.85 -17.56
CA ASN A 229 -15.08 -1.79 -17.76
C ASN A 229 -14.96 -0.78 -16.62
N PHE A 230 -15.11 0.50 -16.94
CA PHE A 230 -15.08 1.61 -15.98
C PHE A 230 -16.36 2.44 -16.07
N TRP A 231 -16.82 2.94 -14.93
CA TRP A 231 -17.95 3.87 -14.90
C TRP A 231 -17.55 5.24 -15.45
N ALA A 232 -16.50 5.84 -14.90
CA ALA A 232 -15.85 7.00 -15.51
C ALA A 232 -14.83 6.51 -16.57
N PRO A 233 -15.03 6.82 -17.86
CA PRO A 233 -14.22 6.28 -18.94
C PRO A 233 -12.72 6.56 -18.74
N THR A 234 -11.92 5.51 -18.71
CA THR A 234 -10.47 5.60 -18.57
C THR A 234 -9.83 4.85 -19.72
N SER A 235 -9.32 5.59 -20.72
CA SER A 235 -8.74 5.02 -21.94
C SER A 235 -7.48 4.20 -21.64
N GLN A 236 -7.15 3.24 -22.51
CA GLN A 236 -5.86 2.54 -22.46
C GLN A 236 -4.67 3.49 -22.63
N SER A 237 -4.82 4.56 -23.41
CA SER A 237 -3.77 5.58 -23.61
C SER A 237 -3.80 6.69 -22.55
N ALA A 238 -4.67 6.60 -21.55
CA ALA A 238 -4.76 7.61 -20.51
C ALA A 238 -3.44 7.71 -19.73
N SER A 239 -2.97 8.94 -19.55
CA SER A 239 -1.81 9.26 -18.74
C SER A 239 -2.22 9.56 -17.30
N GLY A 240 -3.25 8.93 -16.77
CA GLY A 240 -3.85 9.30 -15.48
C GLY A 240 -4.96 8.31 -15.16
N SER A 241 -5.24 8.09 -13.89
CA SER A 241 -6.33 7.23 -13.45
C SER A 241 -7.24 8.02 -12.51
N VAL A 242 -6.71 8.45 -11.37
CA VAL A 242 -7.45 9.19 -10.34
C VAL A 242 -7.99 10.51 -10.87
N SER A 243 -7.22 11.20 -11.72
CA SER A 243 -7.62 12.47 -12.31
C SER A 243 -8.80 12.38 -13.29
N LEU A 244 -9.12 11.16 -13.76
CA LEU A 244 -10.23 10.86 -14.65
C LEU A 244 -11.48 10.34 -13.93
N PHE A 245 -11.47 10.28 -12.59
CA PHE A 245 -12.62 9.81 -11.84
C PHE A 245 -13.86 10.68 -12.06
N GLY A 246 -15.02 10.04 -11.93
CA GLY A 246 -16.31 10.71 -11.86
C GLY A 246 -16.47 11.48 -10.56
N ARG A 247 -17.57 12.21 -10.43
CA ARG A 247 -17.83 13.05 -9.25
C ARG A 247 -18.93 12.47 -8.38
N LEU A 248 -18.62 12.19 -7.12
CA LEU A 248 -19.56 11.77 -6.10
C LEU A 248 -19.96 12.97 -5.25
N ASN A 249 -21.17 13.49 -5.44
CA ASN A 249 -21.71 14.59 -4.66
C ASN A 249 -22.52 14.08 -3.46
N GLY A 250 -22.95 14.99 -2.58
CA GLY A 250 -23.94 14.67 -1.54
C GLY A 250 -23.34 14.25 -0.19
N ILE A 251 -22.03 14.02 -0.12
CA ILE A 251 -21.28 13.83 1.13
C ILE A 251 -21.12 15.18 1.84
N ARG A 252 -21.67 15.29 3.05
CA ARG A 252 -21.77 16.54 3.83
C ARG A 252 -21.73 16.24 5.31
N ASP A 253 -21.42 17.27 6.09
CA ASP A 253 -21.56 17.29 7.56
C ASP A 253 -20.79 16.15 8.26
N LEU A 254 -19.65 15.75 7.70
CA LEU A 254 -18.76 14.76 8.31
C LEU A 254 -17.80 15.44 9.28
N GLU A 255 -17.73 14.92 10.50
CA GLU A 255 -16.67 15.27 11.44
C GLU A 255 -15.41 14.46 11.11
N GLU A 256 -14.24 15.12 11.12
CA GLU A 256 -12.97 14.39 10.98
C GLU A 256 -12.75 13.57 12.25
N PRO A 257 -12.73 12.22 12.19
CA PRO A 257 -12.59 11.42 13.38
C PRO A 257 -11.20 11.63 14.00
N ASN A 258 -11.12 11.60 15.34
CA ASN A 258 -9.82 11.56 16.01
C ASN A 258 -9.12 10.23 15.68
N ARG A 259 -8.07 10.29 14.87
CA ARG A 259 -7.35 9.10 14.38
C ARG A 259 -6.20 8.75 15.32
N LEU A 260 -6.52 8.35 16.55
CA LEU A 260 -5.58 7.71 17.46
C LEU A 260 -5.81 6.21 17.43
N GLU A 261 -4.81 5.46 16.98
CA GLU A 261 -4.79 4.00 17.02
C GLU A 261 -3.63 3.56 17.90
N ILE A 262 -3.89 2.62 18.80
CA ILE A 262 -2.88 2.03 19.68
C ILE A 262 -3.02 0.52 19.57
N THR A 263 -1.95 -0.13 19.13
CA THR A 263 -1.95 -1.56 18.81
C THR A 263 -0.86 -2.23 19.64
N PRO A 264 -1.15 -2.64 20.90
CA PRO A 264 -0.19 -3.40 21.71
C PRO A 264 -0.13 -4.85 21.20
N TYR A 265 1.03 -5.47 21.33
CA TYR A 265 1.19 -6.89 21.01
C TYR A 265 2.04 -7.62 22.04
N VAL A 266 1.77 -8.91 22.19
CA VAL A 266 2.58 -9.88 22.92
C VAL A 266 2.72 -11.10 22.02
N SER A 267 3.94 -11.54 21.78
CA SER A 267 4.24 -12.73 20.97
C SER A 267 5.21 -13.65 21.70
N SER A 268 5.12 -14.95 21.40
CA SER A 268 6.07 -15.93 21.87
C SER A 268 6.32 -16.97 20.79
N VAL A 269 7.58 -17.35 20.63
CA VAL A 269 8.03 -18.32 19.64
C VAL A 269 8.73 -19.45 20.38
N LEU A 270 8.31 -20.69 20.11
CA LEU A 270 9.01 -21.88 20.54
C LEU A 270 9.68 -22.50 19.33
N GLU A 271 10.99 -22.36 19.22
CA GLU A 271 11.78 -22.99 18.18
C GLU A 271 12.22 -24.39 18.61
N ARG A 272 11.98 -25.36 17.73
CA ARG A 272 12.42 -26.75 17.88
C ARG A 272 13.14 -27.19 16.63
N ALA A 273 14.46 -27.12 16.67
CA ALA A 273 15.31 -27.47 15.54
C ALA A 273 16.36 -28.51 15.98
N PRO A 274 16.68 -29.51 15.13
CA PRO A 274 17.84 -30.35 15.35
C PRO A 274 19.12 -29.51 15.17
N GLY A 275 20.08 -29.68 16.07
CA GLY A 275 21.34 -28.93 16.03
C GLY A 275 22.52 -29.70 16.58
N ASN A 276 23.68 -29.06 16.59
CA ASN A 276 24.91 -29.66 17.06
C ASN A 276 24.95 -29.65 18.59
N VAL A 277 24.87 -30.82 19.22
CA VAL A 277 24.96 -30.97 20.69
C VAL A 277 26.29 -30.46 21.28
N ASN A 278 27.33 -30.30 20.46
CA ASN A 278 28.60 -29.73 20.88
C ASN A 278 28.63 -28.19 20.81
N ASN A 279 27.60 -27.55 20.25
CA ASN A 279 27.47 -26.10 20.24
C ASN A 279 26.92 -25.63 21.60
N PRO A 280 27.66 -24.85 22.40
CA PRO A 280 27.22 -24.38 23.72
C PRO A 280 26.01 -23.43 23.65
N TYR A 281 25.71 -22.87 22.47
CA TYR A 281 24.57 -21.99 22.24
C TYR A 281 23.35 -22.72 21.68
N TYR A 282 23.45 -24.02 21.40
CA TYR A 282 22.33 -24.78 20.88
C TYR A 282 21.41 -25.23 22.02
N ASN A 283 20.12 -24.94 21.86
CA ASN A 283 19.06 -25.47 22.71
C ASN A 283 17.99 -26.11 21.81
N GLU A 284 17.60 -27.35 22.12
CA GLU A 284 16.55 -28.07 21.38
C GLU A 284 15.18 -27.38 21.50
N ASN A 285 14.94 -26.69 22.62
CA ASN A 285 13.72 -25.93 22.87
C ASN A 285 14.07 -24.50 23.28
N GLU A 286 14.10 -23.60 22.31
CA GLU A 286 14.31 -22.19 22.54
C GLU A 286 12.98 -21.45 22.61
N LEU A 287 12.75 -20.75 23.72
CA LEU A 287 11.52 -19.99 23.95
C LEU A 287 11.85 -18.50 23.98
N ASP A 288 11.36 -17.80 22.97
CA ASP A 288 11.41 -16.35 22.90
C ASP A 288 10.06 -15.74 23.23
N ALA A 289 10.09 -14.58 23.89
CA ALA A 289 8.92 -13.78 24.17
C ALA A 289 9.21 -12.31 23.85
N ASN A 290 8.26 -11.66 23.19
CA ASN A 290 8.35 -10.26 22.81
C ASN A 290 7.08 -9.52 23.23
N ILE A 291 7.27 -8.26 23.60
CA ILE A 291 6.21 -7.30 23.86
C ILE A 291 6.56 -6.01 23.15
N GLY A 292 5.56 -5.37 22.57
CA GLY A 292 5.73 -4.08 21.93
C GLY A 292 4.39 -3.44 21.65
N GLY A 293 4.44 -2.38 20.85
CA GLY A 293 3.22 -1.74 20.41
C GLY A 293 3.45 -0.61 19.44
N ASP A 294 2.42 -0.37 18.66
CA ASP A 294 2.38 0.68 17.66
C ASP A 294 1.39 1.77 18.07
N ILE A 295 1.71 3.01 17.72
CA ILE A 295 0.87 4.17 17.89
C ILE A 295 0.77 4.87 16.55
N LYS A 296 -0.45 5.20 16.13
CA LYS A 296 -0.74 6.02 14.97
C LYS A 296 -1.58 7.20 15.41
N TYR A 297 -1.15 8.40 15.00
CA TYR A 297 -1.85 9.63 15.32
C TYR A 297 -1.94 10.54 14.10
N GLY A 298 -3.17 10.79 13.63
CA GLY A 298 -3.43 11.77 12.57
C GLY A 298 -3.32 13.21 13.10
N LEU A 299 -2.26 13.93 12.75
CA LEU A 299 -2.12 15.35 13.08
C LEU A 299 -3.11 16.21 12.29
N THR A 300 -3.30 15.89 11.01
CA THR A 300 -4.28 16.49 10.09
C THR A 300 -4.79 15.43 9.12
N SER A 301 -5.83 15.71 8.34
CA SER A 301 -6.38 14.85 7.27
C SER A 301 -5.31 14.13 6.46
N ASP A 302 -4.22 14.83 6.15
CA ASP A 302 -3.13 14.41 5.28
C ASP A 302 -1.79 14.14 5.97
N LEU A 303 -1.68 14.31 7.30
CA LEU A 303 -0.40 14.22 8.02
C LEU A 303 -0.53 13.28 9.23
N THR A 304 0.34 12.26 9.28
CA THR A 304 0.27 11.22 10.31
C THR A 304 1.62 11.04 11.00
N ILE A 305 1.57 10.91 12.33
CA ILE A 305 2.67 10.39 13.14
C ILE A 305 2.42 8.90 13.34
N THR A 306 3.44 8.08 13.08
CA THR A 306 3.47 6.67 13.41
C THR A 306 4.67 6.41 14.29
N ALA A 307 4.49 5.74 15.41
CA ALA A 307 5.56 5.37 16.32
C ALA A 307 5.42 3.90 16.71
N THR A 308 6.55 3.25 16.96
CA THR A 308 6.61 1.86 17.39
C THR A 308 7.65 1.70 18.49
N ILE A 309 7.35 0.84 19.45
CA ILE A 309 8.29 0.38 20.48
C ILE A 309 8.42 -1.13 20.29
N ASN A 310 9.65 -1.58 20.03
CA ASN A 310 9.94 -2.98 19.71
C ASN A 310 8.94 -3.54 18.67
N PRO A 311 9.00 -3.15 17.39
CA PRO A 311 8.02 -3.59 16.39
C PRO A 311 7.98 -5.12 16.24
N ASP A 312 6.80 -5.67 15.94
CA ASP A 312 6.64 -7.11 15.69
C ASP A 312 7.21 -7.48 14.31
N PHE A 313 8.17 -8.41 14.28
CA PHE A 313 8.73 -8.99 13.06
C PHE A 313 8.25 -10.43 12.82
N GLY A 314 7.61 -11.06 13.82
CA GLY A 314 7.23 -12.47 13.76
C GLY A 314 6.01 -12.75 12.89
N GLN A 315 5.19 -11.72 12.60
CA GLN A 315 4.05 -11.84 11.70
C GLN A 315 4.37 -11.55 10.23
N VAL A 316 5.62 -11.28 9.91
CA VAL A 316 6.05 -11.01 8.54
C VAL A 316 6.40 -12.32 7.86
N GLU A 317 5.78 -12.58 6.70
CA GLU A 317 6.15 -13.71 5.86
C GLU A 317 7.64 -13.68 5.53
N ALA A 318 8.30 -14.84 5.68
CA ALA A 318 9.69 -14.99 5.32
C ALA A 318 9.91 -14.65 3.84
N ASP A 319 11.03 -14.01 3.53
CA ASP A 319 11.36 -13.69 2.15
C ASP A 319 11.54 -14.97 1.33
N PRO A 320 11.14 -14.95 0.05
CA PRO A 320 11.40 -16.08 -0.83
C PRO A 320 12.91 -16.29 -0.95
N ALA A 321 13.35 -17.54 -0.81
CA ALA A 321 14.74 -17.89 -1.04
C ALA A 321 15.08 -17.70 -2.53
N THR A 322 15.78 -16.62 -2.85
CA THR A 322 16.20 -16.31 -4.22
C THR A 322 17.72 -16.38 -4.35
N ILE A 323 18.21 -17.18 -5.28
CA ILE A 323 19.64 -17.20 -5.63
C ILE A 323 19.93 -15.94 -6.45
N ASN A 324 20.69 -15.01 -5.87
CA ASN A 324 21.15 -13.83 -6.59
C ASN A 324 22.40 -14.17 -7.41
N LEU A 325 22.25 -14.26 -8.74
CA LEU A 325 23.36 -14.45 -9.66
C LEU A 325 23.94 -13.13 -10.19
N SER A 326 23.44 -11.99 -9.71
CA SER A 326 23.86 -10.66 -10.14
C SER A 326 24.74 -9.98 -9.09
N GLN A 327 25.51 -8.98 -9.54
CA GLN A 327 26.31 -8.11 -8.67
C GLN A 327 25.50 -7.01 -7.97
N PHE A 328 24.18 -6.98 -8.17
CA PHE A 328 23.29 -5.96 -7.61
C PHE A 328 22.52 -6.52 -6.42
N GLU A 329 22.24 -5.69 -5.42
CA GLU A 329 21.49 -6.09 -4.25
C GLU A 329 20.03 -6.44 -4.61
N GLN A 330 19.50 -7.50 -4.00
CA GLN A 330 18.09 -7.87 -4.15
C GLN A 330 17.23 -7.01 -3.22
N PHE A 331 16.17 -6.44 -3.78
CA PHE A 331 15.19 -5.67 -3.03
C PHE A 331 13.94 -6.51 -2.83
N PHE A 332 13.52 -6.66 -1.56
CA PHE A 332 12.28 -7.33 -1.19
C PHE A 332 11.22 -6.29 -0.80
N SER A 333 9.95 -6.60 -1.05
CA SER A 333 8.85 -5.73 -0.63
C SER A 333 8.80 -5.59 0.88
N GLU A 334 8.59 -4.39 1.40
CA GLU A 334 8.36 -4.22 2.84
C GLU A 334 7.04 -4.91 3.24
N ARG A 335 7.01 -5.49 4.44
CA ARG A 335 5.84 -6.22 4.97
C ARG A 335 5.57 -5.89 6.44
N ARG A 336 6.49 -5.18 7.10
CA ARG A 336 6.37 -4.80 8.51
C ARG A 336 5.40 -3.62 8.66
N PRO A 337 4.33 -3.73 9.47
CA PRO A 337 3.26 -2.74 9.55
C PRO A 337 3.74 -1.29 9.72
N PHE A 338 4.68 -1.04 10.64
CA PHE A 338 5.23 0.30 10.87
C PHE A 338 5.79 0.97 9.59
N PHE A 339 6.43 0.19 8.71
CA PHE A 339 7.09 0.72 7.52
C PHE A 339 6.17 0.83 6.30
N LEU A 340 5.01 0.17 6.30
CA LEU A 340 4.04 0.21 5.20
C LEU A 340 3.35 1.57 5.09
N GLU A 341 2.87 2.11 6.22
CA GLU A 341 2.10 3.36 6.25
C GLU A 341 2.90 4.54 5.69
N GLY A 342 2.39 5.29 4.70
CA GLY A 342 3.07 6.49 4.23
C GLY A 342 4.40 6.22 3.51
N ASN A 343 4.67 4.96 3.10
CA ASN A 343 5.91 4.62 2.39
C ASN A 343 6.01 5.36 1.05
N GLU A 344 4.88 5.70 0.44
CA GLU A 344 4.79 6.39 -0.83
C GLU A 344 5.46 7.77 -0.78
N ILE A 345 5.45 8.42 0.39
CA ILE A 345 6.11 9.71 0.62
C ILE A 345 7.63 9.61 0.48
N PHE A 346 8.21 8.44 0.78
CA PHE A 346 9.65 8.18 0.66
C PHE A 346 10.04 7.65 -0.72
N ARG A 347 9.06 7.30 -1.57
CA ARG A 347 9.26 6.79 -2.93
C ARG A 347 9.20 7.94 -3.93
N PHE A 348 10.21 8.81 -3.92
CA PHE A 348 10.31 9.94 -4.85
C PHE A 348 11.50 9.78 -5.82
N GLY A 349 11.42 10.46 -6.96
CA GLY A 349 12.53 10.50 -7.92
C GLY A 349 12.53 9.35 -8.93
N GLY A 350 11.36 8.89 -9.36
CA GLY A 350 11.19 7.99 -10.51
C GLY A 350 11.58 8.66 -11.84
N THR A 351 12.84 9.09 -11.96
CA THR A 351 13.41 9.53 -13.23
C THR A 351 13.60 8.30 -14.09
N LYS A 352 12.79 8.21 -15.16
CA LYS A 352 13.12 7.39 -16.32
C LYS A 352 14.39 7.96 -16.93
N THR A 353 15.56 7.56 -16.41
CA THR A 353 16.80 7.81 -17.14
C THR A 353 16.71 7.04 -18.45
N PHE A 354 17.25 7.57 -19.54
CA PHE A 354 17.30 6.89 -20.85
C PHE A 354 18.15 5.60 -20.83
N ASN A 355 18.52 5.11 -19.64
CA ASN A 355 19.29 3.91 -19.41
C ASN A 355 18.42 2.89 -18.66
N ASN A 356 18.44 1.63 -19.11
CA ASN A 356 17.67 0.49 -18.59
C ASN A 356 17.97 0.07 -17.13
N TYR A 357 18.62 0.91 -16.31
CA TYR A 357 19.12 0.56 -14.97
C TYR A 357 18.17 0.91 -13.81
N GLY A 358 16.90 1.21 -14.11
CA GLY A 358 15.86 1.37 -13.10
C GLY A 358 15.79 2.76 -12.47
N ASN A 359 14.73 2.99 -11.68
CA ASN A 359 14.57 4.21 -10.89
C ASN A 359 15.49 4.15 -9.66
N PRO A 360 16.20 5.23 -9.29
CA PRO A 360 16.98 5.25 -8.06
C PRO A 360 16.05 5.06 -6.86
N ASN A 361 16.23 3.96 -6.11
CA ASN A 361 15.49 3.73 -4.88
C ASN A 361 16.22 4.46 -3.74
N THR A 362 15.71 5.62 -3.33
CA THR A 362 16.34 6.49 -2.32
C THR A 362 16.08 6.02 -0.89
N PHE A 363 15.10 5.15 -0.68
CA PHE A 363 14.73 4.64 0.64
C PHE A 363 14.41 3.13 0.60
N TYR A 364 15.13 2.36 1.41
CA TYR A 364 14.90 0.93 1.58
C TYR A 364 14.80 0.60 3.07
N SER A 365 13.59 0.54 3.59
CA SER A 365 13.28 0.35 5.02
C SER A 365 13.85 -0.93 5.60
N ARG A 366 14.01 -1.99 4.80
CA ARG A 366 14.60 -3.29 5.21
C ARG A 366 16.05 -3.21 5.65
N ARG A 367 16.74 -2.09 5.39
CA ARG A 367 18.06 -1.84 6.01
C ARG A 367 17.97 -1.58 7.51
N ILE A 368 16.82 -1.09 8.00
CA ILE A 368 16.60 -0.81 9.42
C ILE A 368 16.20 -2.11 10.10
N GLY A 369 17.00 -2.57 11.06
CA GLY A 369 16.80 -3.86 11.71
C GLY A 369 17.20 -5.06 10.84
N ARG A 370 18.12 -4.87 9.89
CA ARG A 370 18.69 -5.97 9.09
C ARG A 370 19.52 -6.91 9.96
N SER A 371 19.94 -8.04 9.40
CA SER A 371 20.86 -8.95 10.08
C SER A 371 22.19 -8.25 10.41
N PRO A 372 22.70 -8.40 11.64
CA PRO A 372 23.99 -7.85 12.04
C PRO A 372 25.10 -8.27 11.08
N GLN A 373 25.98 -7.32 10.79
CA GLN A 373 27.15 -7.49 9.94
C GLN A 373 28.40 -7.67 10.82
N GLY A 374 29.26 -8.58 10.39
CA GLY A 374 30.46 -8.96 11.11
C GLY A 374 30.47 -10.45 11.38
N ASN A 375 31.65 -11.06 11.31
CA ASN A 375 31.82 -12.46 11.63
C ASN A 375 33.02 -12.64 12.55
N LEU A 376 33.04 -13.78 13.24
CA LEU A 376 34.08 -14.10 14.21
C LEU A 376 35.48 -14.07 13.59
N SER A 377 35.64 -14.53 12.34
CA SER A 377 36.94 -14.53 11.66
C SER A 377 37.51 -13.13 11.43
N GLN A 378 36.66 -12.18 11.06
CA GLN A 378 37.02 -10.77 10.92
C GLN A 378 37.33 -10.15 12.28
N ALA A 379 36.45 -10.36 13.28
CA ALA A 379 36.66 -9.86 14.64
C ALA A 379 37.98 -10.38 15.22
N ASN A 380 38.31 -11.65 14.97
CA ASN A 380 39.58 -12.26 15.35
C ASN A 380 40.76 -11.53 14.71
N SER A 381 40.72 -11.32 13.40
CA SER A 381 41.82 -10.69 12.64
C SER A 381 42.04 -9.21 12.99
N PHE A 382 41.00 -8.49 13.40
CA PHE A 382 41.07 -7.04 13.69
C PHE A 382 41.34 -6.70 15.15
N SER A 383 41.38 -7.67 16.08
CA SER A 383 41.58 -7.39 17.52
C SER A 383 43.01 -6.98 17.91
N GLY A 384 43.94 -6.97 16.96
CA GLY A 384 45.35 -6.59 17.17
C GLY A 384 46.22 -7.70 17.76
N ASN A 385 45.64 -8.65 18.50
CA ASN A 385 46.34 -9.80 19.10
C ASN A 385 45.69 -11.16 18.79
N ASN A 386 44.74 -11.22 17.86
CA ASN A 386 43.79 -12.33 17.70
C ASN A 386 42.99 -12.59 19.00
N LEU A 387 41.68 -12.73 18.86
CA LEU A 387 40.79 -13.23 19.92
C LEU A 387 41.12 -14.69 20.29
N PHE A 388 41.56 -15.49 19.32
CA PHE A 388 42.05 -16.87 19.48
C PHE A 388 42.98 -17.25 18.31
N ASP A 389 43.87 -18.23 18.51
CA ASP A 389 44.75 -18.73 17.44
C ASP A 389 43.99 -19.74 16.53
N PRO A 390 43.73 -19.41 15.25
CA PRO A 390 43.01 -20.32 14.35
C PRO A 390 43.75 -21.63 14.08
N SER A 391 45.08 -21.67 14.24
CA SER A 391 45.90 -22.87 14.03
C SER A 391 45.85 -23.86 15.20
N GLU A 392 45.45 -23.38 16.37
CA GLU A 392 45.29 -24.18 17.58
C GLU A 392 43.80 -24.39 17.95
N THR A 393 42.88 -24.18 17.00
CA THR A 393 41.42 -24.27 17.23
C THR A 393 40.78 -25.41 16.45
N ASP A 394 40.10 -26.32 17.15
CA ASP A 394 39.38 -27.47 16.57
C ASP A 394 37.98 -27.09 16.08
N ALA A 395 37.28 -26.22 16.82
CA ALA A 395 35.92 -25.80 16.51
C ALA A 395 35.61 -24.40 17.03
N THR A 396 34.81 -23.63 16.29
CA THR A 396 34.29 -22.34 16.73
C THR A 396 32.76 -22.30 16.65
N TYR A 397 32.14 -21.80 17.71
CA TYR A 397 30.71 -21.58 17.81
C TYR A 397 30.42 -20.11 18.05
N THR A 398 29.33 -19.60 17.48
CA THR A 398 28.89 -18.22 17.62
C THR A 398 27.40 -18.16 17.91
N ASN A 399 27.00 -17.28 18.82
CA ASN A 399 25.62 -16.89 19.03
C ASN A 399 25.41 -15.48 18.47
N THR A 400 25.00 -15.39 17.21
CA THR A 400 24.75 -14.12 16.54
C THR A 400 23.25 -13.95 16.33
N PRO A 401 22.63 -12.86 16.79
CA PRO A 401 21.23 -12.59 16.51
C PRO A 401 20.95 -12.54 15.01
N ASN A 402 19.85 -13.15 14.57
CA ASN A 402 19.48 -13.18 13.15
C ASN A 402 19.09 -11.79 12.60
N GLN A 403 18.65 -10.88 13.47
CA GLN A 403 18.20 -9.52 13.12
C GLN A 403 18.61 -8.54 14.21
N THR A 404 18.94 -7.31 13.82
CA THR A 404 19.17 -6.23 14.79
C THR A 404 17.84 -5.72 15.34
N LYS A 405 17.72 -5.69 16.67
CA LYS A 405 16.51 -5.26 17.34
C LYS A 405 16.29 -3.75 17.17
N ILE A 406 15.11 -3.37 16.69
CA ILE A 406 14.67 -1.97 16.68
C ILE A 406 14.09 -1.67 18.07
N LEU A 407 14.77 -0.84 18.88
CA LEU A 407 14.26 -0.42 20.19
C LEU A 407 12.95 0.38 20.03
N GLY A 408 12.94 1.26 19.02
CA GLY A 408 11.76 2.00 18.62
C GLY A 408 12.04 2.84 17.39
N ALA A 409 10.96 3.23 16.73
CA ALA A 409 11.02 4.11 15.58
C ALA A 409 9.83 5.07 15.58
N ALA A 410 10.02 6.23 14.97
CA ALA A 410 8.99 7.23 14.78
C ALA A 410 9.10 7.80 13.37
N LYS A 411 7.95 8.05 12.77
CA LYS A 411 7.80 8.59 11.43
C LYS A 411 6.73 9.66 11.46
N LEU A 412 7.00 10.77 10.77
CA LEU A 412 6.01 11.77 10.42
C LEU A 412 5.96 11.79 8.89
N SER A 413 4.82 11.41 8.33
CA SER A 413 4.65 11.32 6.88
C SER A 413 3.28 11.81 6.45
N GLY A 414 3.24 12.50 5.33
CA GLY A 414 2.00 13.01 4.77
C GLY A 414 2.18 14.18 3.82
N LYS A 415 1.08 14.91 3.58
CA LYS A 415 1.06 16.13 2.77
C LYS A 415 0.58 17.31 3.59
N THR A 416 1.12 18.49 3.33
CA THR A 416 0.56 19.75 3.84
C THR A 416 -0.66 20.14 3.01
N LYS A 417 -1.46 21.10 3.50
CA LYS A 417 -2.60 21.68 2.75
C LYS A 417 -2.20 22.27 1.38
N SER A 418 -0.95 22.71 1.22
CA SER A 418 -0.45 23.23 -0.05
C SER A 418 0.04 22.13 -1.01
N GLY A 419 -0.17 20.86 -0.66
CA GLY A 419 0.26 19.70 -1.45
C GLY A 419 1.74 19.33 -1.30
N LEU A 420 2.48 19.96 -0.37
CA LEU A 420 3.88 19.60 -0.12
C LEU A 420 3.93 18.26 0.62
N SER A 421 4.56 17.26 0.02
CA SER A 421 4.81 15.97 0.70
C SER A 421 5.99 16.12 1.67
N VAL A 422 5.79 15.70 2.92
CA VAL A 422 6.79 15.75 3.99
C VAL A 422 6.90 14.36 4.61
N GLY A 423 8.11 13.83 4.65
CA GLY A 423 8.43 12.55 5.28
C GLY A 423 9.71 12.67 6.10
N THR A 424 9.63 12.34 7.38
CA THR A 424 10.80 12.13 8.24
C THR A 424 10.64 10.83 8.99
N LEU A 425 11.73 10.07 9.10
CA LEU A 425 11.77 8.79 9.79
C LEU A 425 13.02 8.76 10.66
N TYR A 426 12.83 8.38 11.92
CA TYR A 426 13.89 8.11 12.86
C TYR A 426 13.68 6.71 13.43
N ALA A 427 14.73 5.89 13.41
CA ALA A 427 14.72 4.57 14.03
C ALA A 427 15.98 4.42 14.88
N ARG A 428 15.82 3.82 16.06
CA ARG A 428 16.94 3.46 16.94
C ARG A 428 17.02 1.95 17.02
N THR A 429 18.07 1.40 16.43
CA THR A 429 18.47 0.01 16.59
C THR A 429 19.39 -0.15 17.80
N LEU A 430 19.38 -1.33 18.40
CA LEU A 430 20.37 -1.71 19.40
C LEU A 430 21.69 -2.09 18.73
N GLU A 431 22.78 -1.93 19.49
CA GLU A 431 24.04 -2.56 19.13
C GLU A 431 23.92 -4.03 19.51
N GLU A 432 24.15 -4.92 18.55
CA GLU A 432 24.09 -6.36 18.80
C GLU A 432 25.49 -6.86 19.14
N ASN A 433 25.58 -7.71 20.15
CA ASN A 433 26.79 -8.44 20.48
C ASN A 433 26.61 -9.89 20.05
N SER A 434 27.69 -10.49 19.57
CA SER A 434 27.76 -11.91 19.29
C SER A 434 28.74 -12.56 20.23
N ASP A 435 28.26 -13.55 20.98
CA ASP A 435 29.10 -14.38 21.82
C ASP A 435 29.77 -15.45 20.98
N TYR A 436 31.00 -15.82 21.33
CA TYR A 436 31.71 -16.91 20.68
C TYR A 436 32.40 -17.83 21.68
N THR A 437 32.55 -19.09 21.29
CA THR A 437 33.35 -20.10 21.97
C THR A 437 34.28 -20.74 20.94
N ALA A 438 35.59 -20.66 21.16
CA ALA A 438 36.61 -21.34 20.37
C ALA A 438 37.22 -22.48 21.20
N ASN A 439 37.04 -23.72 20.75
CA ASN A 439 37.61 -24.90 21.39
C ASN A 439 39.01 -25.14 20.82
N LEU A 440 40.01 -25.12 21.70
CA LEU A 440 41.42 -25.28 21.35
C LEU A 440 41.83 -26.76 21.32
N ASN A 441 42.85 -27.08 20.53
CA ASN A 441 43.40 -28.43 20.34
C ASN A 441 43.91 -29.06 21.64
N ASN A 442 44.19 -28.24 22.66
CA ASN A 442 44.64 -28.68 23.98
C ASN A 442 43.47 -29.02 24.95
N GLY A 443 42.23 -28.96 24.46
CA GLY A 443 41.01 -29.23 25.23
C GLY A 443 40.48 -28.05 26.05
N ASN A 444 41.11 -26.88 26.02
CA ASN A 444 40.60 -25.66 26.64
C ASN A 444 39.66 -24.90 25.69
N SER A 445 38.82 -24.02 26.22
CA SER A 445 38.00 -23.10 25.43
C SER A 445 38.37 -21.63 25.69
N VAL A 446 38.22 -20.80 24.67
CA VAL A 446 38.26 -19.34 24.78
C VAL A 446 36.87 -18.81 24.48
N GLU A 447 36.34 -18.01 25.39
CA GLU A 447 35.03 -17.40 25.29
C GLU A 447 35.16 -15.87 25.25
N GLY A 448 34.27 -15.23 24.52
CA GLY A 448 34.19 -13.78 24.50
C GLY A 448 33.03 -13.28 23.66
N SER A 449 32.98 -11.95 23.48
CA SER A 449 31.95 -11.28 22.70
C SER A 449 32.59 -10.32 21.70
N PHE A 450 31.99 -10.17 20.52
CA PHE A 450 32.34 -9.11 19.58
C PHE A 450 31.09 -8.34 19.14
N ILE A 451 31.28 -7.06 18.81
CA ILE A 451 30.19 -6.22 18.31
C ILE A 451 29.85 -6.66 16.89
N ALA A 452 28.58 -7.02 16.67
CA ALA A 452 28.01 -7.21 15.36
C ALA A 452 27.31 -5.91 14.95
N GLN A 453 27.89 -5.20 14.00
CA GLN A 453 27.41 -3.87 13.58
C GLN A 453 26.05 -4.01 12.86
N PRO A 454 25.08 -3.13 13.10
CA PRO A 454 23.79 -3.14 12.39
C PRO A 454 23.85 -3.03 10.87
#